data_AF-A0A3R7B727-F1
#
_entry.id   AF-A0A3R7B727-F1
#
_cell.length_a   1.000
_cell.length_b   1.000
_cell.length_c   1.000
_cell.angle_alpha   90.00
_cell.angle_beta   90.00
_cell.angle_gamma   90.00
#
_symmetry.space_group_name_H-M   'P 1'
#
loop_
_entity.id
_entity.type
_entity.pdbx_description
1 polymer ?
#
loop_
_entity_poly.entity_id
_entity_poly.type
_entity_poly.pdbx_seq_one_letter_code
_entity_poly.pdbx_strand_id
1 'polypeptide(L)' 'MKISKISEETREIFKKTAKKLSGTTGREYIATITIELLDGNARKAERVFWWGRATVKKGMRELATGIKCIDNYSAR' A
#
# COMPACT_ATOMS: atom_id res chain seq x y z
N MET A 1 13.09 -5.49 10.23
CA MET A 1 14.15 -5.96 9.30
C MET A 1 14.38 -4.84 8.28
N LYS A 2 15.45 -4.04 8.40
CA LYS A 2 15.67 -2.90 7.49
C LYS A 2 16.23 -3.43 6.17
N ILE A 3 15.40 -3.48 5.14
CA ILE A 3 15.85 -3.90 3.81
C ILE A 3 16.52 -2.70 3.15
N SER A 4 17.86 -2.69 3.22
CA SER A 4 18.73 -1.67 2.62
C SER A 4 18.76 -1.72 1.10
N LYS A 5 18.06 -2.65 0.45
CA LYS A 5 17.89 -2.68 -1.01
C LYS A 5 16.71 -3.55 -1.42
N ILE A 6 15.60 -2.94 -1.84
CA ILE A 6 14.54 -3.65 -2.57
C ILE A 6 15.08 -3.84 -3.99
N SER A 7 15.14 -5.08 -4.48
CA SER A 7 15.53 -5.33 -5.87
C SER A 7 14.45 -4.83 -6.83
N GLU A 8 14.83 -4.46 -8.05
CA GLU A 8 13.88 -3.95 -9.05
C GLU A 8 12.85 -5.01 -9.44
N GLU A 9 13.25 -6.29 -9.49
CA GLU A 9 12.36 -7.42 -9.75
C GLU A 9 11.27 -7.55 -8.68
N THR A 10 11.67 -7.51 -7.40
CA THR A 10 10.73 -7.58 -6.28
C THR A 10 9.78 -6.38 -6.26
N ARG A 11 10.30 -5.19 -6.58
CA ARG A 11 9.50 -3.96 -6.71
C ARG A 11 8.42 -4.12 -7.78
N GLU A 12 8.77 -4.66 -8.94
CA GLU A 12 7.82 -4.90 -10.03
C GLU A 12 6.77 -5.98 -9.66
N ILE A 13 7.17 -7.03 -8.95
CA ILE A 13 6.22 -8.05 -8.45
C ILE A 13 5.20 -7.41 -7.49
N PHE A 14 5.63 -6.56 -6.56
CA PHE A 14 4.72 -5.88 -5.64
C PHE A 14 3.77 -4.93 -6.36
N LYS A 15 4.27 -4.17 -7.35
CA LYS A 15 3.42 -3.29 -8.18
C LYS A 15 2.38 -4.09 -8.97
N LYS A 16 2.78 -5.20 -9.60
CA LYS A 16 1.87 -6.09 -10.36
C LYS A 16 0.81 -6.70 -9.45
N THR A 17 1.22 -7.17 -8.27
CA THR A 17 0.31 -7.75 -7.27
C THR A 17 -0.70 -6.69 -6.80
N ALA A 18 -0.24 -5.50 -6.42
CA ALA A 18 -1.10 -4.40 -6.00
C ALA A 18 -2.11 -3.99 -7.08
N LYS A 19 -1.72 -4.03 -8.36
CA LYS A 19 -2.63 -3.74 -9.49
C LYS A 19 -3.69 -4.82 -9.69
N LYS A 20 -3.39 -6.07 -9.35
CA LYS A 20 -4.32 -7.21 -9.46
C LYS A 20 -5.35 -7.21 -8.34
N LEU A 21 -4.99 -6.67 -7.17
CA LEU A 21 -5.89 -6.50 -6.03
C LEU A 21 -6.75 -5.24 -6.21
N SER A 22 -7.98 -5.27 -5.72
CA SER A 22 -8.93 -4.17 -5.86
C SER A 22 -9.54 -3.75 -4.52
N GLY A 23 -10.03 -2.50 -4.46
CA GLY A 23 -10.71 -1.97 -3.29
C GLY A 23 -9.90 -2.11 -1.99
N THR A 24 -10.54 -2.67 -0.96
CA THR A 24 -9.98 -2.78 0.38
C THR A 24 -8.81 -3.75 0.47
N THR A 25 -8.84 -4.87 -0.27
CA THR A 25 -7.73 -5.85 -0.24
C THR A 25 -6.46 -5.28 -0.86
N GLY A 26 -6.60 -4.46 -1.91
CA GLY A 26 -5.49 -3.72 -2.48
C GLY A 26 -4.88 -2.72 -1.47
N ARG A 27 -5.72 -2.01 -0.72
CA ARG A 27 -5.26 -1.07 0.32
C ARG A 27 -4.55 -1.76 1.47
N GLU A 28 -5.08 -2.89 1.91
CA GLU A 28 -4.49 -3.74 2.93
C GLU A 28 -3.08 -4.18 2.50
N TYR A 29 -2.95 -4.70 1.28
CA TYR A 29 -1.68 -5.15 0.74
C TYR A 29 -0.62 -4.04 0.67
N ILE A 30 -0.93 -2.90 0.07
CA ILE A 30 0.04 -1.80 -0.05
C ILE A 30 0.43 -1.23 1.32
N ALA A 31 -0.49 -1.26 2.29
CA ALA A 31 -0.24 -0.78 3.64
C ALA A 31 0.69 -1.72 4.40
N THR A 32 0.45 -3.03 4.34
CA THR A 32 1.34 -4.05 4.91
C THR A 32 2.75 -3.92 4.35
N ILE A 33 2.90 -3.86 3.03
CA ILE A 33 4.21 -3.69 2.39
C ILE A 33 4.88 -2.37 2.83
N THR A 34 4.11 -1.29 2.98
CA THR A 34 4.66 -0.01 3.44
C THR A 34 5.13 -0.07 4.89
N ILE A 35 4.39 -0.74 5.77
CA ILE A 35 4.75 -0.91 7.19
C ILE A 35 6.03 -1.75 7.30
N GLU A 36 6.04 -2.92 6.65
CA GLU A 36 7.13 -3.90 6.77
C GLU A 36 8.42 -3.43 6.10
N LEU A 37 8.33 -2.80 4.92
CA LEU A 37 9.51 -2.49 4.11
C LEU A 37 9.95 -1.03 4.17
N LEU A 38 9.03 -0.10 4.50
CA LEU A 38 9.24 1.34 4.35
C LEU A 38 8.97 2.13 5.64
N ASP A 39 9.01 1.48 6.80
CA ASP A 39 8.78 2.07 8.13
C ASP A 39 7.40 2.77 8.24
N GLY A 40 6.39 2.30 7.51
CA GLY A 40 5.07 2.94 7.46
C GLY A 40 5.07 4.30 6.74
N ASN A 41 6.13 4.65 6.00
CA ASN A 41 6.26 5.98 5.40
C ASN A 41 5.63 6.06 4.01
N ALA A 42 4.45 6.69 3.94
CA ALA A 42 3.72 6.90 2.69
C ALA A 42 4.50 7.69 1.61
N ARG A 43 5.45 8.57 1.99
CA ARG A 43 6.30 9.27 1.00
C ARG A 43 7.32 8.33 0.37
N LYS A 44 7.87 7.39 1.15
CA LYS A 44 8.73 6.34 0.61
C LYS A 44 7.92 5.43 -0.32
N ALA A 45 6.70 5.07 0.06
CA ALA A 45 5.83 4.21 -0.75
C ALA A 45 5.49 4.83 -2.12
N GLU A 46 5.28 6.14 -2.17
CA GLU A 46 5.11 6.84 -3.44
C GLU A 46 6.38 6.83 -4.29
N ARG A 47 7.55 7.18 -3.71
CA ARG A 47 8.82 7.20 -4.46
C ARG A 47 9.24 5.80 -4.95
N VAL A 48 8.98 4.78 -4.14
CA VAL A 48 9.40 3.40 -4.40
C VAL A 48 8.34 2.63 -5.16
N PHE A 49 7.04 2.83 -5.01
CA PHE A 49 6.05 1.99 -5.71
C PHE A 49 5.09 2.79 -6.59
N TRP A 50 5.18 4.12 -6.59
CA TRP A 50 4.22 5.02 -7.24
C TRP A 50 2.81 4.88 -6.68
N TRP A 51 2.69 4.43 -5.43
CA TRP A 51 1.41 4.32 -4.74
C TRP A 51 1.00 5.67 -4.16
N GLY A 52 -0.26 6.06 -4.39
CA GLY A 52 -0.81 7.31 -3.90
C GLY A 52 -0.77 7.39 -2.38
N ARG A 53 -0.18 8.46 -1.84
CA ARG A 53 0.02 8.66 -0.39
C ARG A 53 -1.27 8.55 0.42
N ALA A 54 -2.38 9.07 -0.11
CA ALA A 54 -3.69 9.02 0.54
C ALA A 54 -4.20 7.58 0.68
N THR A 55 -4.08 6.79 -0.38
CA THR A 55 -4.47 5.37 -0.41
C THR A 55 -3.66 4.55 0.57
N VAL A 56 -2.34 4.77 0.62
CA VAL A 56 -1.44 4.10 1.57
C VAL A 56 -1.80 4.47 3.02
N LYS A 57 -2.01 5.75 3.30
CA LYS A 57 -2.44 6.20 4.64
C LYS A 57 -3.80 5.63 5.05
N LYS A 58 -4.76 5.55 4.11
CA LYS A 58 -6.07 4.93 4.36
C LYS A 58 -5.87 3.45 4.76
N GLY A 59 -5.15 2.68 3.95
CA GLY A 59 -4.88 1.27 4.24
C GLY A 59 -4.17 1.05 5.58
N MET A 60 -3.19 1.88 5.93
CA MET A 60 -2.51 1.77 7.23
C MET A 60 -3.44 2.05 8.43
N ARG A 61 -4.38 3.00 8.28
CA ARG A 61 -5.39 3.24 9.33
C ARG A 61 -6.41 2.12 9.42
N GLU A 62 -6.85 1.58 8.28
CA GLU A 62 -7.75 0.42 8.22
C GLU A 62 -7.10 -0.78 8.93
N LEU A 63 -5.82 -1.04 8.68
CA LEU A 63 -5.04 -2.07 9.39
C LEU A 63 -4.93 -1.80 10.89
N ALA A 64 -4.60 -0.56 11.29
CA ALA A 64 -4.41 -0.21 12.70
C ALA A 64 -5.71 -0.28 13.52
N THR A 65 -6.87 -0.09 12.89
CA THR A 65 -8.18 -0.05 13.55
C THR A 65 -9.01 -1.32 13.35
N GLY A 66 -8.66 -2.16 12.37
CA GLY A 66 -9.48 -3.28 11.92
C GLY A 66 -10.73 -2.86 11.13
N ILE A 67 -10.94 -1.56 10.91
CA ILE A 67 -12.13 -1.03 10.23
C ILE A 67 -11.84 -0.94 8.73
N LYS A 68 -12.69 -1.54 7.90
CA LYS A 68 -12.62 -1.45 6.44
C LYS A 68 -13.45 -0.27 5.94
N CYS A 69 -12.84 0.70 5.26
CA CYS A 69 -13.58 1.77 4.60
C CYS A 69 -14.26 1.22 3.33
N ILE A 70 -15.54 1.53 3.17
CA ILE A 70 -16.30 1.27 1.95
C ILE A 70 -16.26 2.56 1.13
N ASP A 71 -15.76 2.48 -0.11
CA ASP A 71 -15.75 3.62 -1.01
C ASP A 71 -17.10 3.76 -1.70
N ASN A 72 -17.65 4.98 -1.74
CA ASN A 72 -18.90 5.29 -2.41
C ASN A 72 -18.66 5.57 -3.90
N TYR A 73 -18.27 4.53 -4.66
CA TYR A 73 -17.98 4.66 -6.09
C TYR A 73 -19.18 5.15 -6.90
N SER A 74 -20.41 4.89 -6.44
CA SER A 74 -21.65 5.31 -7.10
C SER A 74 -21.91 6.83 -7.07
N ALA A 75 -21.23 7.58 -6.20
CA ALA A 75 -21.42 9.03 -6.07
C ALA A 75 -20.36 9.87 -6.79
N ARG A 76 -19.57 9.27 -7.68
CA ARG A 76 -18.47 9.91 -8.40
C ARG A 76 -18.90 10.41 -9.78
#